data_AF-A0A141RB19-F1
#
_entry.id   AF-A0A141RB19-F1
#
_cell.length_a   1.000
_cell.length_b   1.000
_cell.length_c   1.000
_cell.angle_alpha   90.00
_cell.angle_beta   90.00
_cell.angle_gamma   90.00
#
_symmetry.space_group_name_H-M   'P 1'
#
loop_
_entity.id
_entity.type
_entity.pdbx_description
1 polymer ?
#
loop_
_entity_poly.entity_id
_entity_poly.type
_entity_poly.pdbx_seq_one_letter_code
_entity_poly.pdbx_strand_id
1 'polypeptide(L)' 'MHHVVSATTNPAKIQAILRAFEEIFGEGSCHIDAVGVE' A
#
# COMPACT_ATOMS: atom_id res chain seq x y z
N MET A 1 -5.48 -8.88 8.19
CA MET A 1 -5.39 -7.93 7.08
C MET A 1 -4.80 -6.64 7.62
N HIS A 2 -3.63 -6.24 7.12
CA HIS A 2 -2.93 -5.03 7.51
C HIS A 2 -3.61 -3.82 6.85
N HIS A 3 -4.00 -2.84 7.64
CA HIS A 3 -4.46 -1.55 7.14
C HIS A 3 -3.25 -0.63 6.98
N VAL A 4 -2.95 -0.25 5.73
CA VAL A 4 -1.75 0.51 5.37
C VAL A 4 -2.18 1.86 4.81
N VAL A 5 -1.80 2.95 5.47
CA VAL A 5 -2.05 4.31 4.98
C VAL A 5 -0.83 4.76 4.18
N SER A 6 -1.04 5.01 2.88
CA SER A 6 0.00 5.51 1.98
C SER A 6 -0.14 7.02 1.81
N ALA A 7 0.85 7.77 2.29
CA ALA A 7 0.93 9.24 2.16
C ALA A 7 1.34 9.68 0.74
N THR A 8 0.71 9.10 -0.27
CA THR A 8 0.90 9.43 -1.68
C THR A 8 -0.29 8.96 -2.48
N THR A 9 -0.73 9.78 -3.43
CA THR A 9 -1.75 9.42 -4.43
C THR A 9 -1.13 9.00 -5.78
N ASN A 10 0.20 8.98 -5.90
CA ASN A 10 0.88 8.50 -7.11
C ASN A 10 0.70 6.98 -7.29
N PRO A 11 0.12 6.51 -8.41
CA PRO A 11 -0.22 5.11 -8.62
C PRO A 11 0.99 4.18 -8.66
N ALA A 12 2.13 4.64 -9.21
CA ALA A 12 3.34 3.82 -9.28
C ALA A 12 3.92 3.56 -7.89
N LYS A 13 3.90 4.57 -7.00
CA LYS A 13 4.33 4.41 -5.61
C LYS A 13 3.40 3.46 -4.84
N ILE A 14 2.08 3.62 -5.01
CA ILE A 14 1.09 2.76 -4.36
C ILE A 14 1.28 1.30 -4.79
N GLN A 15 1.49 1.04 -6.09
CA GLN A 15 1.73 -0.32 -6.60
C GLN A 15 3.02 -0.93 -6.05
N ALA A 16 4.09 -0.14 -5.91
CA ALA A 16 5.33 -0.61 -5.32
C ALA A 16 5.14 -1.02 -3.84
N ILE A 17 4.39 -0.22 -3.07
CA ILE A 17 4.06 -0.53 -1.67
C ILE A 17 3.22 -1.82 -1.60
N LEU A 18 2.17 -1.94 -2.42
CA LEU A 18 1.30 -3.13 -2.45
C LEU A 18 2.11 -4.40 -2.70
N ARG A 19 2.94 -4.41 -3.74
CA ARG A 19 3.79 -5.55 -4.10
C ARG A 19 4.71 -5.95 -2.95
N ALA A 20 5.36 -4.97 -2.31
CA ALA A 20 6.24 -5.25 -1.18
C ALA A 20 5.49 -5.86 0.01
N PHE A 21 4.29 -5.37 0.32
CA PHE A 21 3.48 -5.94 1.41
C PHE A 21 2.99 -7.35 1.09
N GLU A 22 2.54 -7.60 -0.14
CA GLU A 22 2.13 -8.94 -0.59
C GLU A 22 3.30 -9.94 -0.56
N GLU A 23 4.51 -9.50 -0.93
CA GLU A 23 5.70 -10.35 -0.92
C GLU A 23 6.14 -10.74 0.50
N ILE A 24 6.04 -9.83 1.47
CA ILE A 24 6.46 -10.08 2.85
C ILE A 24 5.38 -10.78 3.70
N PHE A 25 4.11 -10.39 3.54
CA PHE A 25 3.02 -10.83 4.41
C PHE A 25 2.05 -11.82 3.72
N GLY A 26 2.24 -12.08 2.43
CA GLY A 26 1.39 -12.94 1.62
C GLY A 26 0.33 -12.17 0.82
N GLU A 27 -0.16 -12.79 -0.24
CA GLU A 27 -1.17 -12.21 -1.13
C GLU A 27 -2.49 -11.92 -0.37
N GLY A 28 -3.12 -10.77 -0.64
CA GLY A 28 -4.35 -10.34 0.04
C GLY A 28 -4.20 -10.04 1.54
N SER A 29 -2.97 -9.99 2.06
CA SER A 29 -2.70 -9.71 3.47
C SER A 29 -2.87 -8.23 3.85
N CYS A 30 -2.97 -7.31 2.89
CA CYS A 30 -3.04 -5.87 3.14
C CYS A 30 -4.15 -5.15 2.34
N HIS A 31 -4.60 -4.02 2.88
CA HIS A 31 -5.47 -3.03 2.23
C HIS A 31 -4.80 -1.66 2.33
N ILE A 32 -4.63 -0.97 1.21
CA ILE A 32 -3.96 0.33 1.15
C ILE A 32 -4.98 1.46 0.96
N ASP A 33 -4.97 2.43 1.87
CA ASP A 33 -5.66 3.71 1.69
C ASP A 33 -4.65 4.79 1.28
N ALA A 34 -4.80 5.32 0.07
CA ALA A 34 -3.96 6.39 -0.45
C ALA A 34 -4.51 7.77 -0.05
N VAL A 35 -3.70 8.55 0.64
CA VAL A 35 -4.05 9.89 1.12
C VAL A 35 -3.06 10.93 0.63
N GLY A 36 -3.58 12.08 0.20
CA GLY A 36 -2.78 13.28 -0.01
C GLY A 36 -2.60 14.00 1.32
N VAL A 37 -1.36 14.29 1.69
CA VAL A 37 -1.00 15.01 2.92
C VAL A 37 -0.14 16.22 2.55
N GLU A 38 -0.20 17.27 3.37
CA GLU A 38 0.61 18.50 3.24
C GLU A 38 1.98 18.37 3.93
#